data_AF-A0A2V6DXC4-F1
#
_entry.id   AF-A0A2V6DXC4-F1
#
_cell.length_a   1.000
_cell.length_b   1.000
_cell.length_c   1.000
_cell.angle_alpha   90.00
_cell.angle_beta   90.00
_cell.angle_gamma   90.00
#
_symmetry.space_group_name_H-M   'P 1'
#
loop_
_entity.id
_entity.type
_entity.pdbx_description
1 polymer ?
#
loop_
_entity_poly.entity_id
_entity_poly.type
_entity_poly.pdbx_seq_one_letter_code
_entity_poly.pdbx_strand_id
1 'polypeptide(L)'
;MPSLLEQIDGARSDGKLRPDAAENIRRILSGEEGDFAVRVIGELSQANEWEELNDRFYKTLAFGTGGLRGRTIGKIVTPSELGAPTALGRPEFPCVGTNAMNYFNVGRATHGLVIYIQKWRSRQGMQGRPKIVVAHDTRHFSQEFAQLAAETASANGCDAVVFDGPRSTPELSFAVRYLDADAGIVITASHNPPHDNGYKVYFSDGAQVTEPHASGIIAEVNKIGGTGSVPSQKSRDHTEVVPAKGEIITAGDEIDRAYMERLETLILNRKLIRRAHDLKIVYTAIHGTGGVIVKPMLRKIGL
;
A
#
# COMPACT_ATOMS: atom_id res chain seq x y z
N MET A 1 28.93 26.88 1.44
CA MET A 1 27.48 26.74 1.69
C MET A 1 27.31 25.85 2.91
N PRO A 2 26.35 26.13 3.81
CA PRO A 2 26.08 25.25 4.94
C PRO A 2 25.71 23.85 4.43
N SER A 3 26.20 22.82 5.11
CA SER A 3 25.78 21.43 4.91
C SER A 3 24.27 21.28 5.11
N LEU A 4 23.68 20.22 4.56
CA LEU A 4 22.25 19.99 4.72
C LEU A 4 21.86 19.90 6.21
N LEU A 5 22.67 19.23 7.03
CA LEU A 5 22.41 19.13 8.47
C LEU A 5 22.43 20.52 9.16
N GLU A 6 23.40 21.39 8.81
CA GLU A 6 23.43 22.76 9.32
C GLU A 6 22.21 23.58 8.88
N GLN A 7 21.69 23.36 7.67
CA GLN A 7 20.46 24.01 7.20
C GLN A 7 19.24 23.56 8.02
N ILE A 8 19.11 22.26 8.27
CA ILE A 8 18.04 21.69 9.12
C ILE A 8 18.13 22.23 10.55
N ASP A 9 19.32 22.28 11.13
CA ASP A 9 19.55 22.76 12.48
C ASP A 9 19.31 24.27 12.62
N GLY A 10 19.69 25.03 11.59
CA GLY A 10 19.40 26.45 11.48
C GLY A 10 17.90 26.71 11.40
N ALA A 11 17.18 26.03 10.50
CA ALA A 11 15.73 26.17 10.35
C ALA A 11 14.95 25.78 11.61
N ARG A 12 15.42 24.78 12.36
CA ARG A 12 14.87 24.41 13.66
C ARG A 12 15.09 25.52 14.69
N SER A 13 16.29 26.07 14.75
CA SER A 13 16.63 27.17 15.67
C SER A 13 15.84 28.44 15.38
N ASP A 14 15.58 28.70 14.10
CA ASP A 14 14.75 29.81 13.61
C ASP A 14 13.24 29.59 13.81
N GLY A 15 12.80 28.41 14.27
CA GLY A 15 11.38 28.08 14.46
C GLY A 15 10.61 27.78 13.17
N LYS A 16 11.29 27.62 12.03
CA LYS A 16 10.69 27.28 10.72
C LYS A 16 10.42 25.78 10.57
N LEU A 17 11.26 24.96 11.20
CA LEU A 17 11.15 23.50 11.19
C LEU A 17 10.82 22.99 12.60
N ARG A 18 9.80 22.15 12.71
CA ARG A 18 9.37 21.58 13.99
C ARG A 18 10.45 20.66 14.57
N PRO A 19 10.58 20.55 15.91
CA PRO A 19 11.57 19.68 16.53
C PRO A 19 11.45 18.20 16.13
N ASP A 20 10.21 17.70 16.02
CA ASP A 20 9.91 16.32 15.61
C ASP A 20 10.27 16.06 14.14
N ALA A 21 9.97 17.01 13.25
CA ALA A 21 10.36 16.96 11.85
C ALA A 21 11.89 16.96 11.69
N ALA A 22 12.58 17.85 12.39
CA ALA A 22 14.04 17.92 12.38
C ALA A 22 14.67 16.61 12.87
N GLU A 23 14.16 16.02 13.96
CA GLU A 23 14.66 14.75 14.48
C GLU A 23 14.49 13.60 13.47
N ASN A 24 13.31 13.49 12.85
CA ASN A 24 13.07 12.45 11.84
C ASN A 24 13.95 12.64 10.60
N ILE A 25 14.15 13.88 10.15
CA ILE A 25 15.09 14.20 9.06
C ILE A 25 16.52 13.82 9.46
N ARG A 26 16.97 14.14 10.67
CA ARG A 26 18.33 13.76 11.12
C ARG A 26 18.53 12.24 11.09
N ARG A 27 17.53 11.48 11.55
CA ARG A 27 17.58 10.01 11.52
C ARG A 27 17.78 9.52 10.08
N ILE A 28 17.00 10.05 9.13
CA ILE A 28 17.14 9.78 7.69
C ILE A 28 18.56 10.06 7.21
N LEU A 29 19.08 11.27 7.47
CA LEU A 29 20.40 11.70 7.01
C LEU A 29 21.56 10.93 7.66
N SER A 30 21.35 10.38 8.86
CA SER A 30 22.36 9.60 9.60
C SER A 30 22.34 8.10 9.29
N GLY A 31 21.26 7.60 8.69
CA GLY A 31 21.09 6.20 8.36
C GLY A 31 21.78 5.81 7.05
N GLU A 32 21.74 4.52 6.73
CA GLU A 32 22.05 4.01 5.39
C GLU A 32 20.89 4.29 4.40
N GLU A 33 20.22 5.43 4.52
CA GLU A 33 19.17 5.80 3.58
C GLU A 33 19.75 6.11 2.21
N GLY A 34 18.99 5.77 1.16
CA GLY A 34 19.43 5.99 -0.21
C GLY A 34 19.62 7.48 -0.51
N ASP A 35 20.62 7.78 -1.35
CA ASP A 35 20.95 9.13 -1.83
C ASP A 35 19.74 9.93 -2.33
N PHE A 36 18.65 9.25 -2.72
CA PHE A 36 17.39 9.86 -3.14
C PHE A 36 16.71 10.69 -2.04
N ALA A 37 16.57 10.16 -0.83
CA ALA A 37 15.90 10.88 0.26
C ALA A 37 16.69 12.14 0.67
N VAL A 38 18.02 12.01 0.73
CA VAL A 38 18.95 13.11 0.98
C VAL A 38 18.81 14.21 -0.08
N ARG A 39 18.73 13.85 -1.37
CA ARG A 39 18.50 14.82 -2.46
C ARG A 39 17.17 15.54 -2.32
N VAL A 40 16.07 14.82 -2.08
CA VAL A 40 14.74 15.43 -1.95
C VAL A 40 14.67 16.39 -0.76
N ILE A 41 15.20 16.00 0.40
CA ILE A 41 15.27 16.87 1.58
C ILE A 41 16.14 18.09 1.29
N GLY A 42 17.27 17.90 0.58
CA GLY A 42 18.15 18.98 0.15
C GLY A 42 17.46 19.98 -0.79
N GLU A 43 16.71 19.49 -1.77
CA GLU A 43 15.95 20.33 -2.72
C GLU A 43 14.89 21.18 -2.00
N LEU A 44 14.13 20.58 -1.07
CA LEU A 44 13.15 21.31 -0.25
C LEU A 44 13.80 22.34 0.67
N SER A 45 14.91 21.98 1.32
CA SER A 45 15.68 22.86 2.21
C SER A 45 16.24 24.07 1.46
N GLN A 46 16.84 23.86 0.28
CA GLN A 46 17.38 24.92 -0.57
C GLN A 46 16.29 25.86 -1.09
N ALA A 47 15.09 25.34 -1.35
CA ALA A 47 13.93 26.12 -1.75
C ALA A 47 13.21 26.82 -0.58
N ASN A 48 13.66 26.64 0.67
CA ASN A 48 12.99 27.12 1.89
C ASN A 48 11.57 26.57 2.10
N GLU A 49 11.29 25.35 1.63
CA GLU A 49 9.99 24.68 1.73
C GLU A 49 9.82 23.99 3.10
N TRP A 50 9.99 24.75 4.18
CA TRP A 50 10.01 24.25 5.56
C TRP A 50 8.66 23.67 6.00
N GLU A 51 7.55 24.24 5.52
CA GLU A 51 6.20 23.71 5.78
C GLU A 51 5.97 22.35 5.13
N GLU A 52 6.48 22.15 3.90
CA GLU A 52 6.42 20.85 3.24
C GLU A 52 7.28 19.80 3.99
N LEU A 53 8.45 20.19 4.48
CA LEU A 53 9.27 19.35 5.36
C LEU A 53 8.53 19.03 6.68
N ASN A 54 7.86 20.01 7.30
CA ASN A 54 7.05 19.78 8.48
C ASN A 54 5.97 18.73 8.19
N ASP A 55 5.19 18.89 7.13
CA ASP A 55 4.10 17.97 6.76
C ASP A 55 4.58 16.53 6.51
N ARG A 56 5.74 16.39 5.87
CA ARG A 56 6.33 15.09 5.49
C ARG A 56 7.03 14.37 6.63
N PHE A 57 7.57 15.11 7.62
CA PHE A 57 8.50 14.54 8.60
C PHE A 57 8.08 14.70 10.07
N TYR A 58 7.02 15.45 10.42
CA TYR A 58 6.66 15.67 11.84
C TYR A 58 6.30 14.39 12.62
N LYS A 59 5.95 13.31 11.93
CA LYS A 59 5.66 12.01 12.56
C LYS A 59 5.99 10.85 11.63
N THR A 60 5.91 9.64 12.15
CA THR A 60 5.84 8.42 11.32
C THR A 60 4.41 8.16 10.91
N LEU A 61 4.19 7.73 9.67
CA LEU A 61 2.87 7.36 9.17
C LEU A 61 2.28 6.25 10.05
N ALA A 62 1.16 6.53 10.70
CA ALA A 62 0.56 5.58 11.62
C ALA A 62 -0.15 4.45 10.86
N PHE A 63 0.10 3.21 11.28
CA PHE A 63 -0.73 2.07 10.92
C PHE A 63 -1.90 2.01 11.91
N GLY A 64 -3.10 2.36 11.45
CA GLY A 64 -4.33 2.31 12.25
C GLY A 64 -5.06 0.98 12.13
N THR A 65 -6.25 0.89 12.74
CA THR A 65 -7.12 -0.30 12.66
C THR A 65 -7.47 -0.70 11.23
N GLY A 66 -7.46 0.25 10.29
CA GLY A 66 -7.73 -0.01 8.87
C GLY A 66 -6.52 -0.08 7.95
N GLY A 67 -5.29 0.06 8.47
CA GLY A 67 -4.03 0.14 7.72
C GLY A 67 -3.43 1.55 7.61
N LEU A 68 -2.73 1.86 6.51
CA LEU A 68 -2.09 3.16 6.25
C LEU A 68 -2.97 4.04 5.36
N ARG A 69 -2.89 5.35 5.58
CA ARG A 69 -3.40 6.36 4.64
C ARG A 69 -2.58 7.64 4.77
N GLY A 70 -2.14 8.16 3.64
CA GLY A 70 -1.38 9.41 3.63
C GLY A 70 -1.15 9.92 2.22
N ARG A 71 -0.48 11.07 2.14
CA ARG A 71 -0.04 11.65 0.87
C ARG A 71 1.04 10.79 0.25
N THR A 72 0.88 10.51 -1.03
CA THR A 72 1.88 9.88 -1.89
C THR A 72 2.51 10.88 -2.83
N ILE A 73 1.85 12.02 -3.10
CA ILE A 73 2.41 13.14 -3.86
C ILE A 73 2.47 14.36 -2.93
N GLY A 74 3.64 15.00 -2.85
CA GLY A 74 3.88 16.21 -2.05
C GLY A 74 3.03 17.40 -2.51
N LYS A 75 2.88 18.43 -1.67
CA LYS A 75 2.27 19.70 -2.16
C LYS A 75 3.25 20.39 -3.09
N ILE A 76 4.53 20.30 -2.73
CA ILE A 76 5.66 20.66 -3.57
C ILE A 76 6.28 19.36 -4.06
N VAL A 77 6.37 19.17 -5.38
CA VAL A 77 7.05 18.03 -6.00
C VAL A 77 8.46 18.49 -6.37
N THR A 78 9.47 17.80 -5.86
CA THR A 78 10.86 18.19 -6.14
C THR A 78 11.33 17.71 -7.51
N PRO A 79 12.41 18.27 -8.10
CA PRO A 79 12.98 17.76 -9.34
C PRO A 79 13.34 16.27 -9.29
N SER A 80 13.90 15.80 -8.17
CA SER A 80 14.20 14.38 -7.97
C SER A 80 12.94 13.51 -7.96
N GLU A 81 11.83 13.98 -7.35
CA GLU A 81 10.55 13.24 -7.32
C GLU A 81 9.83 13.25 -8.67
N LEU A 82 9.91 14.38 -9.38
CA LEU A 82 9.32 14.54 -10.71
C LEU A 82 9.90 13.52 -11.68
N GLY A 83 11.23 13.36 -11.67
CA GLY A 83 11.94 12.43 -12.53
C GLY A 83 11.57 12.60 -14.01
N ALA A 84 11.34 11.49 -14.71
CA ALA A 84 10.71 11.48 -16.02
C ALA A 84 9.18 11.42 -15.88
N PRO A 85 8.43 12.50 -16.22
CA PRO A 85 6.99 12.52 -16.07
C PRO A 85 6.33 11.41 -16.91
N THR A 86 5.40 10.69 -16.29
CA THR A 86 4.60 9.69 -17.01
C THR A 86 3.51 10.36 -17.87
N ALA A 87 2.95 9.63 -18.83
CA ALA A 87 1.81 10.10 -19.64
C ALA A 87 0.58 10.53 -18.80
N LEU A 88 0.49 10.10 -17.55
CA LEU A 88 -0.58 10.44 -16.60
C LEU A 88 -0.32 11.73 -15.81
N GLY A 89 0.81 12.42 -16.04
CA GLY A 89 1.14 13.68 -15.38
C GLY A 89 1.49 13.57 -13.90
N ARG A 90 1.64 12.35 -13.35
CA ARG A 90 2.15 12.12 -12.00
C ARG A 90 3.69 12.19 -11.97
N PRO A 91 4.31 12.52 -10.82
CA PRO A 91 5.75 12.39 -10.62
C PRO A 91 6.20 10.95 -10.84
N GLU A 92 7.46 10.73 -11.21
CA GLU A 92 8.04 9.39 -11.35
C GLU A 92 8.03 8.62 -10.02
N PHE A 93 8.33 9.31 -8.91
CA PHE A 93 8.47 8.72 -7.58
C PHE A 93 7.45 9.25 -6.57
N PRO A 94 7.01 8.43 -5.60
CA PRO A 94 6.20 8.90 -4.48
C PRO A 94 7.04 9.82 -3.58
N CYS A 95 6.38 10.69 -2.83
CA CYS A 95 7.07 11.67 -2.03
C CYS A 95 7.86 11.05 -0.85
N VAL A 96 9.02 11.64 -0.57
CA VAL A 96 9.84 11.27 0.60
C VAL A 96 9.25 11.91 1.85
N GLY A 97 9.16 11.13 2.93
CA GLY A 97 8.56 11.55 4.19
C GLY A 97 8.37 10.39 5.16
N THR A 98 8.66 10.56 6.44
CA THR A 98 8.28 9.58 7.47
C THR A 98 6.76 9.49 7.60
N ASN A 99 6.04 10.58 7.32
CA ASN A 99 4.59 10.71 7.28
C ASN A 99 4.00 10.63 5.85
N ALA A 100 4.67 9.92 4.92
CA ALA A 100 4.20 9.77 3.54
C ALA A 100 3.84 8.32 3.22
N MET A 101 2.84 8.13 2.35
CA MET A 101 2.53 6.84 1.76
C MET A 101 3.49 6.59 0.60
N ASN A 102 4.58 5.90 0.90
CA ASN A 102 5.71 5.65 0.01
C ASN A 102 6.20 4.20 0.12
N TYR A 103 7.22 3.85 -0.68
CA TYR A 103 7.76 2.48 -0.72
C TYR A 103 8.21 1.98 0.66
N PHE A 104 8.87 2.82 1.44
CA PHE A 104 9.28 2.46 2.80
C PHE A 104 8.09 2.05 3.67
N ASN A 105 7.07 2.89 3.76
CA ASN A 105 5.94 2.63 4.64
C ASN A 105 5.08 1.44 4.17
N VAL A 106 4.98 1.21 2.86
CA VAL A 106 4.35 0.00 2.29
C VAL A 106 5.12 -1.25 2.68
N GLY A 107 6.45 -1.28 2.45
CA GLY A 107 7.29 -2.41 2.82
C GLY A 107 7.26 -2.68 4.32
N ARG A 108 7.34 -1.63 5.15
CA ARG A 108 7.20 -1.71 6.61
C ARG A 108 5.88 -2.34 7.03
N ALA A 109 4.77 -1.88 6.47
CA ALA A 109 3.45 -2.44 6.75
C ALA A 109 3.33 -3.91 6.34
N THR A 110 3.83 -4.28 5.16
CA THR A 110 3.76 -5.66 4.66
C THR A 110 4.66 -6.60 5.44
N HIS A 111 5.86 -6.19 5.81
CA HIS A 111 6.73 -6.99 6.67
C HIS A 111 6.06 -7.26 8.01
N GLY A 112 5.53 -6.23 8.68
CA GLY A 112 4.84 -6.39 9.96
C GLY A 112 3.61 -7.32 9.85
N LEU A 113 2.85 -7.20 8.76
CA LEU A 113 1.73 -8.11 8.47
C LEU A 113 2.19 -9.57 8.34
N VAL A 114 3.24 -9.84 7.56
CA VAL A 114 3.72 -11.21 7.34
C VAL A 114 4.24 -11.83 8.63
N ILE A 115 5.02 -11.10 9.42
CA ILE A 115 5.49 -11.56 10.74
C ILE A 115 4.31 -11.87 11.66
N TYR A 116 3.28 -11.02 11.66
CA TYR A 116 2.07 -11.27 12.43
C TYR A 116 1.35 -12.55 11.98
N ILE A 117 1.15 -12.74 10.67
CA ILE A 117 0.47 -13.93 10.12
C ILE A 117 1.25 -15.20 10.48
N GLN A 118 2.58 -15.20 10.34
CA GLN A 118 3.42 -16.35 10.70
C GLN A 118 3.25 -16.75 12.18
N LYS A 119 3.29 -15.77 13.08
CA LYS A 119 3.06 -15.98 14.52
C LYS A 119 1.65 -16.48 14.80
N TRP A 120 0.65 -15.92 14.13
CA TRP A 120 -0.74 -16.34 14.26
C TRP A 120 -0.93 -17.79 13.79
N ARG A 121 -0.46 -18.15 12.58
CA ARG A 121 -0.51 -19.51 12.03
C ARG A 121 0.17 -20.53 12.95
N SER A 122 1.35 -20.20 13.48
CA SER A 122 2.07 -21.05 14.43
C SER A 122 1.25 -21.34 15.69
N ARG A 123 0.57 -20.33 16.26
CA ARG A 123 -0.34 -20.52 17.41
C ARG A 123 -1.57 -21.35 17.06
N GLN A 124 -2.02 -21.32 15.81
CA GLN A 124 -3.12 -22.17 15.31
C GLN A 124 -2.66 -23.59 14.91
N GLY A 125 -1.36 -23.90 14.98
CA GLY A 125 -0.82 -25.19 14.55
C GLY A 125 -0.85 -25.42 13.03
N MET A 126 -1.04 -24.36 12.24
CA MET A 126 -1.14 -24.43 10.78
C MET A 126 0.22 -24.73 10.15
N GLN A 127 0.24 -25.64 9.18
CA GLN A 127 1.44 -26.04 8.43
C GLN A 127 1.54 -25.29 7.09
N GLY A 128 2.72 -25.27 6.48
CA GLY A 128 2.96 -24.60 5.20
C GLY A 128 3.12 -23.08 5.30
N ARG A 129 3.32 -22.46 4.15
CA ARG A 129 3.59 -21.01 4.06
C ARG A 129 2.33 -20.18 4.28
N PRO A 130 2.47 -18.98 4.87
CA PRO A 130 1.40 -18.00 4.82
C PRO A 130 1.14 -17.57 3.37
N LYS A 131 -0.10 -17.21 3.07
CA LYS A 131 -0.54 -16.74 1.76
C LYS A 131 -1.32 -15.43 1.90
N ILE A 132 -1.03 -14.45 1.06
CA ILE A 132 -1.81 -13.21 0.97
C ILE A 132 -2.32 -12.96 -0.44
N VAL A 133 -3.41 -12.19 -0.56
CA VAL A 133 -3.90 -11.65 -1.84
C VAL A 133 -3.68 -10.14 -1.85
N VAL A 134 -3.21 -9.57 -2.95
CA VAL A 134 -2.95 -8.15 -3.11
C VAL A 134 -3.74 -7.60 -4.29
N ALA A 135 -4.59 -6.62 -4.01
CA ALA A 135 -5.33 -5.85 -5.00
C ALA A 135 -4.97 -4.36 -4.90
N HIS A 136 -5.32 -3.60 -5.92
CA HIS A 136 -5.14 -2.16 -5.91
C HIS A 136 -6.24 -1.44 -6.68
N ASP A 137 -6.43 -0.15 -6.39
CA ASP A 137 -7.29 0.72 -7.19
C ASP A 137 -6.51 1.45 -8.30
N THR A 138 -7.15 2.40 -8.94
CA THR A 138 -6.62 3.16 -10.10
C THR A 138 -5.79 4.38 -9.71
N ARG A 139 -5.45 4.58 -8.43
CA ARG A 139 -4.66 5.74 -7.99
C ARG A 139 -3.23 5.67 -8.48
N HIS A 140 -2.56 6.83 -8.45
CA HIS A 140 -1.14 6.90 -8.67
C HIS A 140 -0.38 6.00 -7.70
N PHE A 141 0.64 5.30 -8.22
CA PHE A 141 1.50 4.37 -7.47
C PHE A 141 0.82 3.12 -6.92
N SER A 142 -0.50 2.94 -7.13
CA SER A 142 -1.25 1.81 -6.57
C SER A 142 -0.74 0.46 -7.08
N GLN A 143 -0.38 0.38 -8.35
CA GLN A 143 0.17 -0.84 -8.96
C GLN A 143 1.57 -1.14 -8.40
N GLU A 144 2.43 -0.14 -8.33
CA GLU A 144 3.80 -0.22 -7.83
C GLU A 144 3.83 -0.61 -6.35
N PHE A 145 2.92 -0.07 -5.54
CA PHE A 145 2.76 -0.46 -4.14
C PHE A 145 2.20 -1.87 -3.97
N ALA A 146 1.30 -2.33 -4.84
CA ALA A 146 0.82 -3.70 -4.82
C ALA A 146 1.94 -4.70 -5.15
N GLN A 147 2.73 -4.38 -6.17
CA GLN A 147 3.90 -5.17 -6.54
C GLN A 147 4.93 -5.21 -5.39
N LEU A 148 5.25 -4.05 -4.80
CA LEU A 148 6.16 -3.97 -3.66
C LEU A 148 5.65 -4.77 -2.45
N ALA A 149 4.35 -4.74 -2.16
CA ALA A 149 3.78 -5.55 -1.08
C ALA A 149 3.98 -7.05 -1.36
N ALA A 150 3.74 -7.51 -2.59
CA ALA A 150 3.94 -8.90 -2.97
C ALA A 150 5.41 -9.34 -2.88
N GLU A 151 6.32 -8.51 -3.37
CA GLU A 151 7.77 -8.74 -3.28
C GLU A 151 8.25 -8.77 -1.84
N THR A 152 7.77 -7.85 -1.02
CA THR A 152 8.06 -7.82 0.41
C THR A 152 7.54 -9.09 1.09
N ALA A 153 6.34 -9.55 0.75
CA ALA A 153 5.77 -10.77 1.32
C ALA A 153 6.57 -12.02 0.92
N SER A 154 6.88 -12.16 -0.37
CA SER A 154 7.74 -13.23 -0.90
C SER A 154 9.11 -13.25 -0.23
N ALA A 155 9.77 -12.09 -0.08
CA ALA A 155 11.06 -11.96 0.59
C ALA A 155 11.03 -12.37 2.07
N ASN A 156 9.85 -12.37 2.70
CA ASN A 156 9.63 -12.81 4.08
C ASN A 156 9.02 -14.22 4.18
N GLY A 157 9.05 -15.01 3.09
CA GLY A 157 8.59 -16.40 3.08
C GLY A 157 7.07 -16.57 3.02
N CYS A 158 6.35 -15.57 2.53
CA CYS A 158 4.90 -15.60 2.32
C CYS A 158 4.57 -15.65 0.82
N ASP A 159 3.66 -16.54 0.43
CA ASP A 159 3.16 -16.56 -0.94
C ASP A 159 2.21 -15.36 -1.15
N ALA A 160 2.27 -14.75 -2.32
CA ALA A 160 1.49 -13.57 -2.67
C ALA A 160 0.78 -13.78 -4.01
N VAL A 161 -0.54 -13.66 -4.01
CA VAL A 161 -1.36 -13.59 -5.23
C VAL A 161 -1.64 -12.12 -5.52
N VAL A 162 -1.27 -11.62 -6.69
CA VAL A 162 -1.41 -10.21 -7.08
C VAL A 162 -2.28 -10.12 -8.32
N PHE A 163 -3.29 -9.24 -8.29
CA PHE A 163 -4.08 -9.01 -9.49
C PHE A 163 -3.29 -8.29 -10.58
N ASP A 164 -3.50 -8.66 -11.85
CA ASP A 164 -2.86 -8.07 -13.04
C ASP A 164 -3.29 -6.62 -13.37
N GLY A 165 -4.11 -6.02 -12.51
CA GLY A 165 -4.67 -4.68 -12.67
C GLY A 165 -5.69 -4.34 -11.58
N PRO A 166 -6.42 -3.21 -11.70
CA PRO A 166 -7.20 -2.66 -10.60
C PRO A 166 -8.42 -3.50 -10.22
N ARG A 167 -8.48 -4.05 -8.99
CA ARG A 167 -9.61 -4.84 -8.48
C ARG A 167 -10.29 -4.19 -7.30
N SER A 168 -11.60 -4.42 -7.21
CA SER A 168 -12.42 -3.78 -6.19
C SER A 168 -12.16 -4.38 -4.80
N THR A 169 -12.36 -3.59 -3.74
CA THR A 169 -12.30 -4.09 -2.36
C THR A 169 -13.20 -5.31 -2.10
N PRO A 170 -14.48 -5.37 -2.55
CA PRO A 170 -15.29 -6.58 -2.33
C PRO A 170 -14.80 -7.80 -3.12
N GLU A 171 -14.11 -7.59 -4.24
CA GLU A 171 -13.48 -8.68 -5.01
C GLU A 171 -12.23 -9.20 -4.32
N LEU A 172 -11.39 -8.33 -3.73
CA LEU A 172 -10.32 -8.78 -2.82
C LEU A 172 -10.90 -9.61 -1.66
N SER A 173 -11.96 -9.11 -1.01
CA SER A 173 -12.64 -9.80 0.10
C SER A 173 -13.16 -11.18 -0.31
N PHE A 174 -13.66 -11.33 -1.54
CA PHE A 174 -14.00 -12.62 -2.11
C PHE A 174 -12.77 -13.49 -2.36
N ALA A 175 -11.74 -12.94 -3.01
CA ALA A 175 -10.53 -13.66 -3.41
C ALA A 175 -9.77 -14.24 -2.21
N VAL A 176 -9.67 -13.50 -1.10
CA VAL A 176 -9.05 -13.98 0.14
C VAL A 176 -9.67 -15.30 0.60
N ARG A 177 -11.02 -15.36 0.62
CA ARG A 177 -11.74 -16.56 1.02
C ARG A 177 -11.72 -17.64 -0.05
N TYR A 178 -11.80 -17.25 -1.32
CA TYR A 178 -11.82 -18.17 -2.44
C TYR A 178 -10.50 -18.93 -2.60
N LEU A 179 -9.37 -18.28 -2.31
CA LEU A 179 -8.02 -18.83 -2.42
C LEU A 179 -7.47 -19.41 -1.11
N ASP A 180 -8.28 -19.41 -0.05
CA ASP A 180 -7.89 -19.80 1.31
C ASP A 180 -6.59 -19.08 1.75
N ALA A 181 -6.58 -17.76 1.58
CA ALA A 181 -5.47 -16.90 1.98
C ALA A 181 -5.64 -16.43 3.43
N ASP A 182 -4.52 -16.19 4.12
CA ASP A 182 -4.51 -15.73 5.52
C ASP A 182 -4.90 -14.26 5.64
N ALA A 183 -4.62 -13.45 4.62
CA ALA A 183 -4.95 -12.04 4.59
C ALA A 183 -5.05 -11.50 3.16
N GLY A 184 -5.64 -10.31 3.04
CA GLY A 184 -5.65 -9.50 1.83
C GLY A 184 -5.09 -8.11 2.08
N ILE A 185 -4.44 -7.54 1.08
CA ILE A 185 -4.03 -6.14 1.02
C ILE A 185 -4.79 -5.47 -0.12
N VAL A 186 -5.46 -4.34 0.14
CA VAL A 186 -5.90 -3.45 -0.94
C VAL A 186 -5.18 -2.11 -0.85
N ILE A 187 -4.47 -1.75 -1.91
CA ILE A 187 -3.88 -0.43 -2.07
C ILE A 187 -4.96 0.54 -2.57
N THR A 188 -5.44 1.40 -1.67
CA THR A 188 -6.49 2.39 -1.96
C THR A 188 -6.64 3.40 -0.83
N ALA A 189 -6.82 4.67 -1.18
CA ALA A 189 -7.37 5.70 -0.28
C ALA A 189 -8.88 5.94 -0.50
N SER A 190 -9.60 4.99 -1.10
CA SER A 190 -11.04 5.06 -1.39
C SER A 190 -11.41 6.28 -2.25
N HIS A 191 -12.04 7.31 -1.67
CA HIS A 191 -12.50 8.51 -2.36
C HIS A 191 -11.66 9.75 -2.05
N ASN A 192 -10.54 9.59 -1.34
CA ASN A 192 -9.61 10.68 -1.08
C ASN A 192 -9.09 11.33 -2.39
N PRO A 193 -8.54 12.56 -2.33
CA PRO A 193 -7.90 13.20 -3.49
C PRO A 193 -6.83 12.32 -4.17
N PRO A 194 -6.50 12.56 -5.45
CA PRO A 194 -5.57 11.70 -6.22
C PRO A 194 -4.12 11.70 -5.70
N HIS A 195 -3.74 12.71 -4.92
CA HIS A 195 -2.42 12.78 -4.28
C HIS A 195 -2.30 11.91 -3.01
N ASP A 196 -3.40 11.32 -2.54
CA ASP A 196 -3.42 10.37 -1.43
C ASP A 196 -3.46 8.93 -1.94
N ASN A 197 -2.80 8.04 -1.20
CA ASN A 197 -2.98 6.60 -1.33
C ASN A 197 -3.08 5.94 0.05
N GLY A 198 -3.33 4.64 0.09
CA GLY A 198 -3.52 3.91 1.33
C GLY A 198 -3.26 2.42 1.16
N TYR A 199 -3.15 1.75 2.28
CA TYR A 199 -2.89 0.33 2.41
C TYR A 199 -3.89 -0.20 3.41
N LYS A 200 -4.78 -1.11 3.02
CA LYS A 200 -5.76 -1.71 3.95
C LYS A 200 -5.56 -3.20 4.04
N VAL A 201 -5.74 -3.75 5.23
CA VAL A 201 -5.62 -5.19 5.49
C VAL A 201 -6.99 -5.80 5.73
N TYR A 202 -7.19 -6.96 5.12
CA TYR A 202 -8.32 -7.86 5.29
C TYR A 202 -7.78 -9.17 5.86
N PHE A 203 -8.48 -9.83 6.78
CA PHE A 203 -8.03 -11.11 7.32
C PHE A 203 -8.67 -12.30 6.58
N SER A 204 -8.39 -13.52 7.03
CA SER A 204 -8.81 -14.76 6.37
C SER A 204 -10.32 -14.92 6.20
N ASP A 205 -11.13 -14.22 6.99
CA ASP A 205 -12.59 -14.14 6.84
C ASP A 205 -13.03 -13.20 5.70
N GLY A 206 -12.09 -12.55 5.02
CA GLY A 206 -12.34 -11.55 3.98
C GLY A 206 -12.89 -10.23 4.51
N ALA A 207 -12.95 -10.00 5.82
CA ALA A 207 -13.34 -8.74 6.41
C ALA A 207 -12.11 -7.86 6.66
N GLN A 208 -12.31 -6.53 6.70
CA GLN A 208 -11.25 -5.62 7.10
C GLN A 208 -10.82 -5.95 8.54
N VAL A 209 -9.51 -5.93 8.81
CA VAL A 209 -8.99 -6.36 10.11
C VAL A 209 -9.63 -5.60 11.28
N THR A 210 -10.07 -6.35 12.29
CA THR A 210 -10.52 -5.87 13.59
C THR A 210 -9.68 -6.50 14.69
N GLU A 211 -9.96 -6.19 15.95
CA GLU A 211 -9.34 -6.92 17.06
C GLU A 211 -9.67 -8.41 17.01
N PRO A 212 -8.74 -9.29 17.46
CA PRO A 212 -7.40 -9.00 17.99
C PRO A 212 -6.31 -8.83 16.92
N HIS A 213 -6.66 -8.97 15.64
CA HIS A 213 -5.69 -8.92 14.53
C HIS A 213 -5.11 -7.53 14.32
N ALA A 214 -5.95 -6.49 14.44
CA ALA A 214 -5.54 -5.10 14.28
C ALA A 214 -4.39 -4.72 15.22
N SER A 215 -4.56 -4.86 16.53
CA SER A 215 -3.49 -4.55 17.51
C SER A 215 -2.25 -5.43 17.32
N GLY A 216 -2.43 -6.70 16.95
CA GLY A 216 -1.33 -7.61 16.68
C GLY A 216 -0.46 -7.18 15.50
N ILE A 217 -1.08 -6.77 14.39
CA ILE A 217 -0.37 -6.26 13.20
C ILE A 217 0.33 -4.93 13.54
N ILE A 218 -0.37 -4.01 14.22
CA ILE A 218 0.19 -2.72 14.64
C ILE A 218 1.46 -2.92 15.46
N ALA A 219 1.43 -3.87 16.41
CA ALA A 219 2.58 -4.17 17.25
C ALA A 219 3.79 -4.67 16.44
N GLU A 220 3.59 -5.49 15.41
CA GLU A 220 4.68 -5.97 14.55
C GLU A 220 5.18 -4.88 13.60
N VAL A 221 4.29 -4.06 13.04
CA VAL A 221 4.66 -2.92 12.17
C VAL A 221 5.48 -1.88 12.93
N ASN A 222 5.15 -1.61 14.19
CA ASN A 222 5.85 -0.62 15.01
C ASN A 222 7.21 -1.11 15.55
N LYS A 223 7.48 -2.43 15.53
CA LYS A 223 8.82 -2.97 15.88
C LYS A 223 9.85 -2.68 14.79
N ILE A 224 9.40 -2.46 13.56
CA ILE A 224 10.25 -2.11 12.43
C ILE A 224 10.57 -0.61 12.57
N GLY A 225 11.52 -0.31 13.45
CA GLY A 225 12.08 1.03 13.62
C GLY A 225 13.14 1.29 12.55
N GLY A 226 13.06 2.44 11.88
CA GLY A 226 14.13 2.94 11.01
C GLY A 226 13.62 3.50 9.69
N THR A 227 13.67 4.83 9.55
CA THR A 227 14.26 5.53 8.39
C THR A 227 14.21 4.81 7.03
N GLY A 228 13.09 4.95 6.32
CA GLY A 228 13.02 5.31 4.88
C GLY A 228 13.56 4.35 3.82
N SER A 229 14.33 3.30 4.15
CA SER A 229 14.94 2.43 3.15
C SER A 229 14.06 1.22 2.78
N VAL A 230 13.96 0.96 1.48
CA VAL A 230 13.65 -0.39 0.97
C VAL A 230 14.72 -1.33 1.55
N PRO A 231 14.37 -2.55 2.03
CA PRO A 231 15.36 -3.44 2.63
C PRO A 231 16.52 -3.70 1.66
N SER A 232 17.65 -3.03 1.86
CA SER A 232 18.88 -3.37 1.16
C SER A 232 19.36 -4.70 1.73
N GLN A 233 19.68 -5.65 0.86
CA GLN A 233 20.20 -6.97 1.27
C GLN A 233 21.60 -6.91 1.91
N LYS A 234 22.10 -5.74 2.32
CA LYS A 234 23.53 -5.54 2.59
C LYS A 234 23.98 -5.61 4.04
N SER A 235 23.10 -5.75 5.02
CA SER A 235 23.51 -6.05 6.40
C SER A 235 22.74 -7.25 6.95
N ARG A 236 23.19 -8.45 6.61
CA ARG A 236 22.82 -9.66 7.36
C ARG A 236 24.08 -10.34 7.82
N ASP A 237 24.35 -10.23 9.11
CA ASP A 237 25.27 -11.12 9.80
C ASP A 237 24.88 -12.57 9.48
N HIS A 238 25.88 -13.38 9.13
CA HIS A 238 25.75 -14.67 8.45
C HIS A 238 25.21 -15.82 9.33
N THR A 239 24.33 -15.56 10.29
CA THR A 239 23.84 -16.58 11.25
C THR A 239 22.33 -16.78 11.28
N GLU A 240 21.53 -15.93 10.62
CA GLU A 240 20.09 -16.14 10.51
C GLU A 240 19.73 -16.92 9.24
N VAL A 241 19.03 -18.05 9.41
CA VAL A 241 18.45 -18.83 8.32
C VAL A 241 17.49 -17.92 7.55
N VAL A 242 17.89 -17.50 6.34
CA VAL A 242 17.01 -16.73 5.47
C VAL A 242 15.85 -17.63 5.06
N PRO A 243 14.58 -17.26 5.36
CA PRO A 243 13.45 -18.07 4.94
C PRO A 243 13.43 -18.17 3.42
N ALA A 244 13.19 -19.38 2.91
CA ALA A 244 13.06 -19.58 1.48
C ALA A 244 11.92 -18.69 0.94
N LYS A 245 12.22 -17.89 -0.10
CA LYS A 245 11.25 -16.95 -0.69
C LYS A 245 9.91 -17.62 -1.00
N GLY A 246 8.82 -16.92 -0.72
CA GLY A 246 7.49 -17.32 -1.15
C GLY A 246 7.28 -17.10 -2.65
N GLU A 247 6.22 -17.67 -3.20
CA GLU A 247 5.86 -17.53 -4.62
C GLU A 247 5.05 -16.26 -4.85
N ILE A 248 5.25 -15.60 -5.99
CA ILE A 248 4.39 -14.50 -6.46
C ILE A 248 3.60 -15.01 -7.65
N ILE A 249 2.28 -14.99 -7.54
CA ILE A 249 1.34 -15.49 -8.54
C ILE A 249 0.55 -14.30 -9.07
N THR A 250 0.56 -14.08 -10.37
CA THR A 250 -0.33 -13.11 -11.01
C THR A 250 -1.68 -13.75 -11.28
N ALA A 251 -2.77 -13.07 -10.91
CA ALA A 251 -4.14 -13.54 -11.05
C ALA A 251 -5.05 -12.49 -11.72
N GLY A 252 -6.17 -12.92 -12.27
CA GLY A 252 -7.12 -12.05 -12.95
C GLY A 252 -8.41 -12.77 -13.32
N ASP A 253 -8.60 -13.01 -14.61
CA ASP A 253 -9.84 -13.52 -15.22
C ASP A 253 -10.46 -14.75 -14.54
N GLU A 254 -9.65 -15.66 -14.00
CA GLU A 254 -10.13 -16.83 -13.25
C GLU A 254 -10.86 -16.45 -11.95
N ILE A 255 -10.34 -15.47 -11.21
CA ILE A 255 -10.99 -14.98 -9.99
C ILE A 255 -12.19 -14.10 -10.36
N ASP A 256 -12.06 -13.25 -11.37
CA ASP A 256 -13.14 -12.37 -11.85
C ASP A 256 -14.36 -13.20 -12.28
N ARG A 257 -14.14 -14.34 -12.97
CA ARG A 257 -15.20 -15.31 -13.32
C ARG A 257 -15.84 -15.94 -12.09
N ALA A 258 -15.05 -16.48 -11.15
CA ALA A 258 -15.56 -17.08 -9.93
C ALA A 258 -16.37 -16.07 -9.09
N TYR A 259 -15.92 -14.81 -9.04
CA TYR A 259 -16.61 -13.73 -8.37
C TYR A 259 -17.96 -13.44 -9.03
N MET A 260 -18.01 -13.29 -10.36
CA MET A 260 -19.26 -13.08 -11.10
C MET A 260 -20.23 -14.25 -10.96
N GLU A 261 -19.76 -15.50 -10.99
CA GLU A 261 -20.59 -16.68 -10.72
C GLU A 261 -21.21 -16.61 -9.33
N ARG A 262 -20.43 -16.21 -8.32
CA ARG A 262 -20.96 -16.00 -6.97
C ARG A 262 -21.99 -14.87 -6.92
N LEU A 263 -21.72 -13.72 -7.55
CA LEU A 263 -22.65 -12.60 -7.62
C LEU A 263 -23.98 -13.01 -8.28
N GLU A 264 -23.94 -13.88 -9.29
CA GLU A 264 -25.15 -14.37 -9.97
C GLU A 264 -26.09 -15.12 -9.02
N THR A 265 -25.54 -15.79 -8.00
CA THR A 265 -26.33 -16.48 -6.98
C THR A 265 -27.07 -15.53 -6.04
N LEU A 266 -26.68 -14.26 -5.98
CA LEU A 266 -27.30 -13.23 -5.13
C LEU A 266 -28.48 -12.52 -5.80
N ILE A 267 -28.77 -12.83 -7.06
CA ILE A 267 -29.89 -12.25 -7.80
C ILE A 267 -31.21 -12.78 -7.26
N LEU A 268 -31.96 -11.90 -6.58
CA LEU A 268 -33.23 -12.25 -5.93
C LEU A 268 -34.35 -12.57 -6.92
N ASN A 269 -34.44 -11.85 -8.04
CA ASN A 269 -35.55 -11.96 -8.98
C ASN A 269 -35.10 -11.98 -10.45
N ARG A 270 -34.67 -13.16 -10.91
CA ARG A 270 -34.28 -13.40 -12.30
C ARG A 270 -35.41 -13.14 -13.31
N LYS A 271 -36.67 -13.36 -12.91
CA LYS A 271 -37.83 -13.08 -13.76
C LYS A 271 -38.00 -11.58 -14.03
N LEU A 272 -37.72 -10.73 -13.03
CA LEU A 272 -37.77 -9.28 -13.19
C LEU A 272 -36.71 -8.80 -14.19
N ILE A 273 -35.48 -9.27 -14.06
CA ILE A 273 -34.38 -8.92 -15.00
C ILE A 273 -34.76 -9.28 -16.43
N ARG A 274 -35.25 -10.50 -16.66
CA ARG A 274 -35.72 -10.93 -18.00
C ARG A 274 -36.83 -10.06 -18.56
N ARG A 275 -37.78 -9.60 -17.72
CA ARG A 275 -38.85 -8.69 -18.15
C ARG A 275 -38.29 -7.31 -18.51
N ALA A 276 -37.32 -6.82 -17.76
CA ALA A 276 -36.68 -5.52 -17.94
C ALA A 276 -35.47 -5.56 -18.90
N HIS A 277 -35.43 -6.50 -19.84
CA HIS A 277 -34.34 -6.70 -20.80
C HIS A 277 -34.05 -5.47 -21.70
N ASP A 278 -34.99 -4.53 -21.80
CA ASP A 278 -34.88 -3.30 -22.58
C ASP A 278 -34.54 -2.07 -21.73
N LEU A 279 -34.35 -2.24 -20.41
CA LEU A 279 -33.98 -1.19 -19.47
C LEU A 279 -32.67 -0.51 -19.91
N LYS A 280 -32.68 0.83 -19.97
CA LYS A 280 -31.48 1.61 -20.30
C LYS A 280 -30.72 1.95 -19.03
N ILE A 281 -29.50 1.43 -18.92
CA ILE A 281 -28.62 1.65 -17.77
C ILE A 281 -27.45 2.55 -18.19
N VAL A 282 -27.25 3.66 -17.47
CA VAL A 282 -26.06 4.49 -17.58
C VAL A 282 -25.18 4.22 -16.37
N TYR A 283 -23.95 3.77 -16.62
CA TYR A 283 -22.97 3.49 -15.56
C TYR A 283 -21.67 4.24 -15.85
N THR A 284 -21.14 4.89 -14.82
CA THR A 284 -19.81 5.47 -14.81
C THR A 284 -19.05 4.93 -13.61
N ALA A 285 -17.82 4.48 -13.82
CA ALA A 285 -16.95 4.05 -12.73
C ALA A 285 -16.30 5.24 -12.00
N ILE A 286 -16.45 6.48 -12.50
CA ILE A 286 -15.77 7.68 -11.97
C ILE A 286 -14.25 7.42 -11.81
N HIS A 287 -13.65 6.77 -12.83
CA HIS A 287 -12.27 6.26 -12.86
C HIS A 287 -11.92 5.17 -11.83
N GLY A 288 -12.87 4.66 -11.06
CA GLY A 288 -12.67 3.58 -10.09
C GLY A 288 -12.65 2.17 -10.70
N THR A 289 -12.56 1.16 -9.83
CA THR A 289 -12.34 -0.24 -10.22
C THR A 289 -13.59 -0.95 -10.77
N GLY A 290 -14.77 -0.36 -10.63
CA GLY A 290 -16.02 -1.06 -10.96
C GLY A 290 -16.19 -1.38 -12.45
N GLY A 291 -15.37 -0.79 -13.33
CA GLY A 291 -15.35 -1.14 -14.77
C GLY A 291 -15.02 -2.61 -15.04
N VAL A 292 -14.26 -3.26 -14.15
CA VAL A 292 -13.85 -4.66 -14.28
C VAL A 292 -15.04 -5.61 -14.14
N ILE A 293 -15.94 -5.37 -13.17
CA ILE A 293 -17.03 -6.32 -12.88
C ILE A 293 -18.42 -5.81 -13.28
N VAL A 294 -18.74 -4.53 -13.09
CA VAL A 294 -20.12 -4.05 -13.26
C VAL A 294 -20.62 -4.26 -14.70
N LYS A 295 -19.82 -3.85 -15.69
CA LYS A 295 -20.21 -3.94 -17.10
C LYS A 295 -20.25 -5.40 -17.60
N PRO A 296 -19.25 -6.25 -17.32
CA PRO A 296 -19.36 -7.69 -17.64
C PRO A 296 -20.53 -8.38 -16.95
N MET A 297 -20.79 -8.06 -15.68
CA MET A 297 -21.88 -8.67 -14.92
C MET A 297 -23.25 -8.29 -15.48
N LEU A 298 -23.49 -7.01 -15.79
CA LEU A 298 -24.75 -6.56 -16.44
C LEU A 298 -25.00 -7.31 -17.75
N ARG A 299 -23.97 -7.41 -18.60
CA ARG A 299 -24.05 -8.18 -19.86
C ARG A 299 -24.34 -9.66 -19.62
N LYS A 300 -23.68 -10.27 -18.63
CA LYS A 300 -23.85 -11.69 -18.28
C LYS A 300 -25.30 -12.00 -17.87
N ILE A 301 -25.98 -11.07 -17.22
CA ILE A 301 -27.39 -11.23 -16.77
C ILE A 301 -28.42 -10.74 -17.79
N GLY A 302 -27.98 -10.23 -18.95
CA GLY A 302 -28.84 -9.78 -20.04
C GLY A 302 -29.36 -8.34 -19.90
N LEU A 303 -28.60 -7.46 -19.26
CA LEU A 303 -28.86 -6.02 -19.13
C LEU A 303 -27.79 -5.16 -19.84
#